data_AF-A0A9R0SIY5-F1
#
_entry.id   AF-A0A9R0SIY5-F1
#
_cell.length_a   1.000
_cell.length_b   1.000
_cell.length_c   1.000
_cell.angle_alpha   90.00
_cell.angle_beta   90.00
_cell.angle_gamma   90.00
#
_symmetry.space_group_name_H-M   'P 1'
#
loop_
_entity.id
_entity.type
_entity.pdbx_description
1 polymer ?
#
loop_
_entity_poly.entity_id
_entity_poly.type
_entity_poly.pdbx_seq_one_letter_code
_entity_poly.pdbx_strand_id
1 'polypeptide(L)'
;MSNGSPPTSSSPSVCSRSWSISEDSLRRYVSYASESCIQELLAASDSGGAGRGGEGSGGGGEEDDGWQTLAYCNGVEIAKRRSGTGQMFRSRWLLYAVSPEQFMAVANAVDAAKVTRVKYSFPFLLLL
;
A
#
# COMPACT_ATOMS: atom_id res chain seq x y z
N MET A 1 40.32 -44.46 45.18
CA MET A 1 40.59 -43.28 44.33
C MET A 1 39.84 -43.48 43.04
N SER A 2 38.80 -42.68 42.84
CA SER A 2 37.92 -42.63 41.69
C SER A 2 38.69 -42.18 40.45
N ASN A 3 38.51 -42.83 39.31
CA ASN A 3 38.79 -42.25 38.01
C ASN A 3 37.61 -42.55 37.08
N GLY A 4 36.72 -41.56 36.98
CA GLY A 4 35.63 -41.54 36.01
C GLY A 4 36.16 -41.13 34.65
N SER A 5 35.78 -41.88 33.62
CA SER A 5 35.98 -41.50 32.23
C SER A 5 35.18 -40.22 31.91
N PRO A 6 35.72 -39.27 31.14
CA PRO A 6 34.96 -38.11 30.72
C PRO A 6 33.87 -38.53 29.72
N PRO A 7 32.68 -37.91 29.74
CA PRO A 7 31.65 -38.18 28.76
C PRO A 7 32.13 -37.72 27.39
N THR A 8 31.89 -38.56 26.38
CA THR A 8 31.98 -38.23 24.95
C THR A 8 31.30 -36.89 24.71
N SER A 9 32.08 -35.89 24.28
CA SER A 9 31.58 -34.61 23.81
C SER A 9 30.77 -34.84 22.53
N SER A 10 29.47 -35.10 22.68
CA SER A 10 28.54 -34.87 21.58
C SER A 10 28.56 -33.36 21.33
N SER A 11 29.24 -32.95 20.26
CA SER A 11 29.09 -31.60 19.72
C SER A 11 27.59 -31.34 19.62
N PRO A 12 27.05 -30.22 20.13
CA PRO A 12 25.69 -29.86 19.80
C PRO A 12 25.67 -29.76 18.29
N SER A 13 24.96 -30.69 17.63
CA SER A 13 24.66 -30.55 16.23
C SER A 13 24.09 -29.15 16.10
N VAL A 14 24.84 -28.25 15.46
CA VAL A 14 24.31 -26.97 15.01
C VAL A 14 23.06 -27.39 14.30
N CYS A 15 21.93 -27.07 14.91
CA CYS A 15 20.64 -27.38 14.38
C CYS A 15 20.61 -26.74 13.01
N SER A 16 20.96 -27.50 11.98
CA SER A 16 20.53 -27.28 10.61
C SER A 16 19.05 -27.61 10.57
N ARG A 17 18.30 -27.04 11.51
CA ARG A 17 16.85 -26.94 11.51
C ARG A 17 16.57 -26.02 10.35
N SER A 18 16.66 -26.59 9.15
CA SER A 18 16.06 -26.04 7.96
C SER A 18 14.60 -25.87 8.31
N TRP A 19 14.21 -24.64 8.62
CA TRP A 19 12.80 -24.31 8.78
C TRP A 19 12.21 -24.41 7.37
N SER A 20 11.66 -25.58 7.05
CA SER A 20 10.87 -25.73 5.83
C SER A 20 9.53 -25.05 6.08
N ILE A 21 9.28 -23.95 5.38
CA ILE A 21 7.95 -23.35 5.35
C ILE A 21 7.01 -24.29 4.59
N SER A 22 5.86 -24.63 5.17
CA SER A 22 4.85 -25.40 4.45
C SER A 22 4.17 -24.54 3.39
N GLU A 23 3.70 -25.18 2.32
CA GLU A 23 2.96 -24.49 1.26
C GLU A 23 1.71 -23.77 1.81
N ASP A 24 0.99 -24.38 2.75
CA ASP A 24 -0.17 -23.77 3.41
C ASP A 24 0.18 -22.53 4.23
N SER A 25 1.36 -22.50 4.83
CA SER A 25 1.85 -21.32 5.55
C SER A 25 2.19 -20.20 4.56
N LEU A 26 2.82 -20.53 3.44
CA LEU A 26 3.13 -19.57 2.40
C LEU A 26 1.86 -18.98 1.78
N ARG A 27 0.87 -19.81 1.45
CA ARG A 27 -0.42 -19.38 0.91
C ARG A 27 -1.13 -18.42 1.86
N ARG A 28 -1.20 -18.75 3.16
CA ARG A 28 -1.79 -17.87 4.18
C ARG A 28 -1.05 -16.54 4.29
N TYR A 29 0.29 -16.57 4.24
CA TYR A 29 1.08 -15.34 4.29
C TYR A 29 0.85 -14.46 3.06
N VAL A 30 0.85 -15.03 1.84
CA VAL A 30 0.61 -14.27 0.61
C VAL A 30 -0.78 -13.65 0.63
N SER A 31 -1.82 -14.40 1.00
CA SER A 31 -3.17 -13.87 1.16
C SER A 31 -3.19 -12.71 2.15
N TYR A 32 -2.65 -12.90 3.36
CA TYR A 32 -2.59 -11.86 4.38
C TYR A 32 -1.82 -10.61 3.92
N ALA A 33 -0.62 -10.79 3.36
CA ALA A 33 0.23 -9.68 2.93
C ALA A 33 -0.42 -8.89 1.78
N SER A 34 -1.06 -9.59 0.84
CA SER A 34 -1.80 -8.96 -0.27
C SER A 34 -3.04 -8.21 0.22
N GLU A 35 -3.81 -8.80 1.13
CA GLU A 35 -5.01 -8.20 1.68
C GLU A 35 -4.68 -6.97 2.53
N SER A 36 -3.67 -7.08 3.40
CA SER A 36 -3.16 -5.96 4.21
C SER A 36 -2.68 -4.81 3.32
N CYS A 37 -2.00 -5.11 2.22
CA CYS A 37 -1.56 -4.08 1.26
C CYS A 37 -2.75 -3.36 0.62
N ILE A 38 -3.75 -4.11 0.14
CA ILE A 38 -4.96 -3.54 -0.47
C ILE A 38 -5.73 -2.69 0.55
N GLN A 39 -5.90 -3.19 1.78
CA GLN A 39 -6.57 -2.45 2.86
C GLN A 39 -5.84 -1.13 3.17
N GLU A 40 -4.51 -1.15 3.25
CA GLU A 40 -3.72 0.07 3.45
C GLU A 40 -3.89 1.06 2.30
N LEU A 41 -3.88 0.59 1.05
CA LEU A 41 -4.07 1.44 -0.13
C LEU A 41 -5.49 2.03 -0.20
N LEU A 42 -6.52 1.22 0.08
CA LEU A 42 -7.91 1.68 0.10
C LEU A 42 -8.16 2.68 1.24
N ALA A 43 -7.66 2.41 2.45
CA ALA A 43 -7.75 3.34 3.58
C ALA A 43 -6.96 4.63 3.34
N ALA A 44 -5.90 4.59 2.53
CA ALA A 44 -5.17 5.78 2.09
C ALA A 44 -5.94 6.59 1.03
N SER A 45 -6.77 5.91 0.25
CA SER A 45 -7.53 6.49 -0.87
C SER A 45 -8.83 7.11 -0.43
N ASP A 46 -9.46 6.57 0.63
CA ASP A 46 -10.64 7.14 1.25
C ASP A 46 -10.31 8.49 1.86
N SER A 47 -10.45 9.55 1.06
CA SER A 47 -10.33 10.92 1.56
C SER A 47 -11.57 11.20 2.39
N GLY A 48 -11.42 11.25 3.71
CA GLY A 48 -12.43 11.73 4.64
C GLY A 48 -13.13 12.96 4.05
N GLY A 49 -14.46 12.87 3.95
CA GLY A 49 -15.28 13.61 2.99
C GLY A 49 -15.04 15.11 2.92
N ALA A 50 -14.25 15.53 1.94
CA ALA A 50 -14.29 16.89 1.42
C ALA A 50 -15.41 16.99 0.37
N GLY A 51 -16.66 17.10 0.85
CA GLY A 51 -17.75 17.64 0.03
C GLY A 51 -19.08 16.90 0.09
N ARG A 52 -19.89 17.21 1.11
CA ARG A 52 -21.33 17.46 0.94
C ARG A 52 -21.86 18.23 2.15
N GLY A 53 -22.31 19.46 1.88
CA GLY A 53 -22.71 20.43 2.90
C GLY A 53 -23.87 19.97 3.78
N GLY A 54 -23.76 20.32 5.05
CA GLY A 54 -24.85 20.37 6.01
C GLY A 54 -24.48 21.42 7.06
N GLU A 55 -25.22 22.52 7.09
CA GLU A 55 -25.15 23.54 8.13
C GLU A 55 -25.29 22.88 9.51
N GLY A 56 -24.28 23.06 10.38
CA GLY A 56 -24.31 22.41 11.69
C GLY A 56 -23.05 22.64 12.52
N SER A 57 -22.97 23.84 13.11
CA SER A 57 -22.40 24.12 14.43
C SER A 57 -21.16 23.34 14.91
N GLY A 58 -20.02 24.03 14.93
CA GLY A 58 -19.13 24.07 16.11
C GLY A 58 -18.14 22.93 16.32
N GLY A 59 -16.85 23.27 16.34
CA GLY A 59 -15.80 22.44 16.92
C GLY A 59 -14.54 22.42 16.07
N GLY A 60 -13.54 23.20 16.48
CA GLY A 60 -12.25 23.26 15.81
C GLY A 60 -11.52 21.92 15.79
N GLY A 61 -10.90 21.63 14.65
CA GLY A 61 -10.09 20.45 14.41
C GLY A 61 -10.03 20.22 12.92
N GLU A 62 -9.09 20.88 12.23
CA GLU A 62 -8.62 20.40 10.94
C GLU A 62 -8.08 18.99 11.19
N GLU A 63 -8.92 17.97 10.99
CA GLU A 63 -8.46 16.59 10.85
C GLU A 63 -7.74 16.49 9.51
N ASP A 64 -6.51 17.02 9.49
CA ASP A 64 -5.57 16.85 8.39
C ASP A 64 -5.48 15.34 8.10
N ASP A 65 -5.88 14.91 6.91
CA ASP A 65 -5.95 13.50 6.47
C ASP A 65 -4.54 12.84 6.37
N GLY A 66 -3.53 13.56 6.87
CA GLY A 66 -2.11 13.21 6.91
C GLY A 66 -1.43 13.44 5.57
N TRP A 67 -2.10 14.01 4.57
CA TRP A 67 -1.57 14.19 3.23
C TRP A 67 -0.98 15.59 3.05
N GLN A 68 0.35 15.67 2.94
CA GLN A 68 1.05 16.91 2.62
C GLN A 68 1.12 17.12 1.10
N THR A 69 0.49 18.19 0.58
CA THR A 69 0.62 18.57 -0.83
C THR A 69 2.08 18.98 -1.15
N LEU A 70 2.67 18.32 -2.15
CA LEU A 70 4.04 18.56 -2.61
C LEU A 70 4.09 19.45 -3.85
N ALA A 71 3.13 19.29 -4.77
CA ALA A 71 3.10 20.02 -6.02
C ALA A 71 1.67 20.11 -6.55
N TYR A 72 1.39 21.23 -7.22
CA TYR A 72 0.18 21.42 -8.01
C TYR A 72 0.57 21.95 -9.38
N CYS A 73 0.28 21.19 -10.44
CA CYS A 73 0.68 21.51 -11.80
C CYS A 73 -0.44 21.17 -12.77
N ASN A 74 -0.91 22.13 -13.57
CA ASN A 74 -1.91 21.92 -14.62
C ASN A 74 -3.18 21.20 -14.16
N GLY A 75 -3.65 21.49 -12.94
CA GLY A 75 -4.85 20.84 -12.36
C GLY A 75 -4.59 19.50 -11.69
N VAL A 76 -3.35 19.00 -11.70
CA VAL A 76 -2.92 17.80 -11.00
C VAL A 76 -2.30 18.19 -9.66
N GLU A 77 -2.85 17.66 -8.57
CA GLU A 77 -2.28 17.74 -7.24
C GLU A 77 -1.47 16.48 -6.93
N ILE A 78 -0.29 16.62 -6.34
CA ILE A 78 0.53 15.53 -5.83
C ILE A 78 0.69 15.74 -4.33
N ALA A 79 0.30 14.76 -3.54
CA ALA A 79 0.42 14.75 -2.09
C ALA A 79 1.20 13.54 -1.60
N LYS A 80 1.76 13.64 -0.39
CA LYS A 80 2.57 12.62 0.24
C LYS A 80 2.17 12.43 1.69
N ARG A 81 2.14 11.19 2.15
CA ARG A 81 1.85 10.80 3.53
C ARG A 81 2.87 9.78 4.02
N ARG A 82 3.24 9.85 5.30
CA ARG A 82 4.01 8.78 5.93
C ARG A 82 3.05 7.66 6.36
N SER A 83 3.27 6.44 5.88
CA SER A 83 2.48 5.27 6.29
C SER A 83 3.40 4.17 6.75
N GLY A 84 3.24 3.73 8.00
CA GLY A 84 4.10 2.71 8.62
C GLY A 84 5.60 3.01 8.44
N THR A 85 6.29 2.10 7.76
CA THR A 85 7.73 2.19 7.47
C THR A 85 8.07 2.93 6.17
N GLY A 86 7.07 3.29 5.36
CA GLY A 86 7.23 3.82 4.01
C GLY A 86 6.70 5.25 3.82
N GLN A 87 6.74 5.71 2.56
CA GLN A 87 6.10 6.94 2.11
C GLN A 87 5.04 6.56 1.06
N MET A 88 3.85 7.11 1.21
CA MET A 88 2.77 7.01 0.23
C MET A 88 2.67 8.30 -0.55
N PHE A 89 2.38 8.19 -1.85
CA PHE A 89 2.14 9.31 -2.73
C PHE A 89 0.77 9.14 -3.36
N ARG A 90 0.03 10.23 -3.48
CA ARG A 90 -1.30 10.28 -4.10
C ARG A 90 -1.33 11.42 -5.09
N SER A 91 -1.86 11.17 -6.29
CA SER A 91 -2.16 12.22 -7.25
C SER A 91 -3.66 12.37 -7.43
N ARG A 92 -4.16 13.61 -7.48
CA ARG A 92 -5.56 13.92 -7.78
C ARG A 92 -5.64 14.78 -9.04
N TRP A 93 -6.50 14.41 -9.98
CA TRP A 93 -6.76 15.21 -11.17
C TRP A 93 -8.25 15.21 -11.49
N LEU A 94 -8.82 16.41 -11.64
CA LEU A 94 -10.20 16.59 -12.06
C LEU A 94 -10.28 16.74 -13.58
N LEU A 95 -10.98 15.80 -14.22
CA LEU A 95 -11.23 15.80 -15.65
C LEU A 95 -12.63 16.40 -15.93
N TYR A 96 -12.67 17.57 -16.54
CA TYR A 96 -13.93 18.29 -16.79
C TYR A 96 -14.62 17.92 -18.12
N ALA A 97 -13.88 17.35 -19.07
CA ALA A 97 -14.33 17.13 -20.45
C ALA A 97 -14.53 15.65 -20.83
N VAL A 98 -14.49 14.75 -19.84
CA VAL A 98 -14.57 13.29 -20.05
C VAL A 98 -15.73 12.74 -19.23
N SER A 99 -16.60 11.95 -19.84
CA SER A 99 -17.68 11.29 -19.08
C SER A 99 -17.11 10.14 -18.25
N PRO A 100 -17.75 9.78 -17.11
CA PRO A 100 -17.33 8.64 -16.30
C PRO A 100 -17.27 7.34 -17.11
N GLU A 101 -18.23 7.13 -18.02
CA GLU A 101 -18.26 5.94 -18.89
C GLU A 101 -17.06 5.86 -19.83
N GLN A 102 -16.68 6.99 -20.46
CA GLN A 102 -15.51 7.06 -21.33
C GLN A 102 -14.23 6.80 -20.54
N PHE A 103 -14.11 7.38 -19.35
CA PHE A 103 -12.98 7.13 -18.47
C PHE A 103 -12.89 5.65 -18.08
N MET A 104 -13.99 5.03 -17.66
CA MET A 104 -14.03 3.62 -17.29
C MET A 104 -13.69 2.69 -18.46
N ALA A 105 -14.15 3.00 -19.67
CA ALA A 105 -13.81 2.22 -20.87
C ALA A 105 -12.29 2.26 -21.15
N VAL A 106 -11.66 3.43 -21.01
CA VAL A 106 -10.21 3.58 -21.18
C VAL A 106 -9.45 2.88 -20.05
N ALA A 107 -9.86 3.04 -18.80
CA ALA A 107 -9.24 2.39 -17.65
C ALA A 107 -9.26 0.86 -17.80
N ASN A 108 -10.41 0.30 -18.20
CA ASN A 108 -10.55 -1.13 -18.47
C ASN A 108 -9.70 -1.60 -19.66
N ALA A 109 -9.64 -0.82 -20.75
CA ALA A 109 -8.80 -1.15 -21.89
C ALA A 109 -7.30 -1.16 -21.54
N VAL A 110 -6.85 -0.24 -20.69
CA VAL A 110 -5.47 -0.16 -20.19
C VAL A 110 -5.14 -1.35 -19.28
N ASP A 111 -6.05 -1.71 -18.38
CA ASP A 111 -5.93 -2.90 -17.52
C ASP A 111 -5.84 -4.19 -18.35
N ALA A 112 -6.74 -4.36 -19.32
CA ALA A 112 -6.74 -5.50 -20.25
C ALA A 112 -5.45 -5.57 -21.07
N ALA A 113 -4.87 -4.42 -21.43
CA ALA A 113 -3.61 -4.33 -22.16
C ALA A 113 -2.37 -4.59 -21.28
N LYS A 114 -2.52 -4.79 -19.96
CA LYS A 114 -1.45 -5.03 -18.99
C LYS A 114 -0.28 -4.05 -19.15
N VAL A 115 -0.58 -2.77 -19.43
CA VAL A 115 0.45 -1.75 -19.70
C VAL A 115 1.20 -1.43 -18.41
N THR A 116 2.17 -2.29 -18.08
CA THR A 116 3.13 -2.11 -16.98
C THR A 116 4.24 -1.18 -17.44
N ARG A 117 3.91 0.09 -17.70
CA ARG A 117 4.91 1.13 -17.94
C ARG A 117 4.77 2.24 -16.91
N VAL A 118 5.32 1.97 -15.73
CA VAL A 118 5.82 2.97 -14.79
C VAL A 118 7.03 3.65 -15.44
N LYS A 119 6.82 4.48 -16.45
CA LYS A 119 7.84 5.42 -16.92
C LYS A 119 7.30 6.81 -16.63
N TYR A 120 7.97 7.45 -15.67
CA TYR A 120 7.86 8.81 -15.17
C TYR A 120 7.42 9.87 -16.21
N SER A 121 6.17 9.79 -16.63
CA SER A 121 5.45 10.81 -17.37
C SER A 121 4.07 10.88 -16.75
N PHE A 122 3.95 11.73 -15.73
CA PHE A 122 2.66 12.28 -15.31
C PHE A 122 1.85 12.57 -16.58
N PRO A 123 0.69 11.91 -16.83
CA PRO A 123 -0.41 11.86 -15.88
C PRO A 123 -1.36 10.63 -16.02
N PHE A 124 -0.91 9.37 -16.05
CA PHE A 124 -1.85 8.23 -16.08
C PHE A 124 -1.19 7.00 -15.48
N LEU A 125 -1.31 6.79 -14.17
CA LEU A 125 -1.49 5.50 -13.49
C LEU A 125 -1.21 5.68 -11.99
N LEU A 126 -2.27 5.96 -11.24
CA LEU A 126 -2.51 5.24 -10.00
C LEU A 126 -4.03 5.18 -9.87
N LEU A 127 -4.63 4.13 -10.43
CA LEU A 127 -6.00 3.78 -10.14
C LEU A 127 -6.00 3.25 -8.70
N LEU A 128 -6.53 4.06 -7.79
CA LEU A 128 -7.26 3.61 -6.61
C LEU A 128 -8.66 4.23 -6.71
#